data_AF-A0A6J4T689-F1
#
_entry.id   AF-A0A6J4T689-F1
#
_cell.length_a   1.000
_cell.length_b   1.000
_cell.length_c   1.000
_cell.angle_alpha   90.00
_cell.angle_beta   90.00
_cell.angle_gamma   90.00
#
_symmetry.space_group_name_H-M   'P 1'
#
loop_
_entity.id
_entity.type
_entity.pdbx_description
1 polymer ?
#
loop_
_entity_poly.entity_id
_entity_poly.type
_entity_poly.pdbx_seq_one_letter_code
_entity_poly.pdbx_strand_id
1 'polypeptide(L)'
;MLRRFVVLGTAVLAGCGSTDEVERRPATPPRGALVDLDRGTYEGAGLGSTRRQVAEAFGRVPAPDQVFAPLGREAVEVGLPPSPRSPPGRAPTAIWRLPDAALIADDGRAWLLAVTAPGARTRAGVGIGSSLEDVRRAYPGMRCGTTNEGTEYAGTDYCTARVARGRHVWFGGSPVRSITVSRAALL
;
A
#
# COMPACT_ATOMS: atom_id res chain seq x y z
N MET A 1 -1.02 68.79 39.23
CA MET A 1 -1.81 67.53 39.32
C MET A 1 -0.90 66.44 39.86
N LEU A 2 -1.25 65.88 41.02
CA LEU A 2 -0.49 64.89 41.80
C LEU A 2 -0.79 63.45 41.32
N ARG A 3 0.25 62.62 41.12
CA ARG A 3 0.27 61.13 41.20
C ARG A 3 1.77 60.75 41.34
N ARG A 4 2.39 60.49 42.49
CA ARG A 4 2.24 59.47 43.56
C ARG A 4 2.42 58.01 43.10
N PHE A 5 3.43 57.37 43.75
CA PHE A 5 3.65 55.93 44.02
C PHE A 5 4.28 55.06 42.91
N VAL A 6 5.10 54.03 43.15
CA VAL A 6 5.67 53.38 44.35
C VAL A 6 6.85 52.50 43.89
N VAL A 7 7.88 52.37 44.74
CA VAL A 7 8.97 51.39 44.64
C VAL A 7 8.56 50.12 45.40
N LEU A 8 8.67 48.94 44.79
CA LEU A 8 8.69 47.59 45.41
C LEU A 8 8.96 46.62 44.25
N GLY A 9 9.76 45.56 44.30
CA GLY A 9 10.42 44.84 45.38
C GLY A 9 10.76 43.46 44.78
N THR A 10 11.93 42.95 45.08
CA THR A 10 12.53 41.71 44.56
C THR A 10 11.73 40.45 44.91
N ALA A 11 11.70 39.45 44.02
CA ALA A 11 11.45 38.07 44.37
C ALA A 11 12.31 37.13 43.48
N VAL A 12 13.36 36.58 44.07
CA VAL A 12 14.12 35.45 43.51
C VAL A 12 13.41 34.18 43.97
N LEU A 13 12.94 33.36 43.03
CA LEU A 13 12.48 32.00 43.30
C LEU A 13 13.47 31.02 42.68
N ALA A 14 14.25 30.38 43.55
CA ALA A 14 14.90 29.12 43.26
C ALA A 14 13.82 28.02 43.32
N GLY A 15 13.51 27.41 42.18
CA GLY A 15 12.63 26.25 42.07
C GLY A 15 13.40 25.07 41.48
N CYS A 16 13.77 24.12 42.33
CA CYS A 16 14.30 22.82 41.95
C CYS A 16 13.19 21.93 41.40
N GLY A 17 13.53 21.14 40.39
CA GLY A 17 12.99 19.80 40.21
C GLY A 17 11.61 19.69 39.58
N SER A 18 11.58 19.46 38.28
CA SER A 18 10.70 18.46 37.68
C SER A 18 11.39 17.98 36.41
N THR A 19 11.90 16.76 36.47
CA THR A 19 12.19 15.97 35.29
C THR A 19 10.90 15.93 34.47
N ASP A 20 10.86 16.69 33.38
CA ASP A 20 9.96 16.40 32.28
C ASP A 20 10.38 15.02 31.75
N GLU A 21 9.87 13.98 32.42
CA GLU A 21 9.46 12.77 31.74
C GLU A 21 8.44 13.24 30.71
N VAL A 22 8.96 13.68 29.55
CA VAL A 22 8.21 13.64 28.30
C VAL A 22 7.88 12.18 28.16
N GLU A 23 6.73 11.82 28.74
CA GLU A 23 5.98 10.62 28.48
C GLU A 23 6.03 10.48 26.98
N ARG A 24 6.93 9.59 26.52
CA ARG A 24 7.03 9.23 25.11
C ARG A 24 5.72 8.57 24.82
N ARG A 25 4.73 9.38 24.46
CA ARG A 25 3.59 8.98 23.65
C ARG A 25 4.20 8.06 22.60
N PRO A 26 3.82 6.78 22.53
CA PRO A 26 4.38 5.91 21.52
C PRO A 26 4.21 6.66 20.20
N ALA A 27 5.35 6.93 19.54
CA ALA A 27 5.36 7.65 18.28
C ALA A 27 4.31 6.95 17.42
N THR A 28 3.26 7.68 17.03
CA THR A 28 2.26 7.15 16.11
C THR A 28 3.07 6.55 14.97
N PRO A 29 2.97 5.24 14.70
CA PRO A 29 3.81 4.63 13.68
C PRO A 29 3.61 5.46 12.43
N PRO A 30 4.68 5.79 11.67
CA PRO A 30 4.53 6.50 10.40
C PRO A 30 3.37 5.81 9.69
N ARG A 31 2.33 6.59 9.35
CA ARG A 31 1.10 6.03 8.78
C ARG A 31 1.49 5.40 7.46
N GLY A 32 1.91 4.14 7.53
CA GLY A 32 2.23 3.32 6.39
C GLY A 32 1.03 3.38 5.47
N ALA A 33 1.29 3.70 4.22
CA ALA A 33 0.29 3.97 3.23
C ALA A 33 -0.71 2.80 3.16
N LEU A 34 -1.98 3.08 3.47
CA LEU A 34 -2.99 2.04 3.65
C LEU A 34 -3.40 1.47 2.29
N VAL A 35 -3.27 0.16 2.13
CA VAL A 35 -3.92 -0.60 1.06
C VAL A 35 -5.30 -1.02 1.55
N ASP A 36 -6.33 -0.30 1.10
CA ASP A 36 -7.72 -0.57 1.43
C ASP A 36 -8.24 -1.69 0.51
N LEU A 37 -8.32 -2.92 1.04
CA LEU A 37 -8.74 -4.10 0.26
C LEU A 37 -10.21 -4.08 -0.13
N ASP A 38 -11.06 -3.43 0.67
CA ASP A 38 -12.50 -3.35 0.42
C ASP A 38 -12.80 -2.40 -0.75
N ARG A 39 -12.12 -1.24 -0.74
CA ARG A 39 -12.25 -0.23 -1.80
C ARG A 39 -11.33 -0.52 -2.99
N GLY A 40 -10.26 -1.28 -2.78
CA GLY A 40 -9.19 -1.51 -3.75
C GLY A 40 -8.40 -0.25 -4.06
N THR A 41 -8.01 0.50 -3.03
CA THR A 41 -7.34 1.79 -3.18
C THR A 41 -6.05 1.87 -2.36
N TYR A 42 -5.13 2.70 -2.83
CA TYR A 42 -3.85 3.05 -2.22
C TYR A 42 -3.59 4.53 -2.50
N GLU A 43 -3.26 5.31 -1.46
CA GLU A 43 -2.96 6.75 -1.58
C GLU A 43 -3.98 7.55 -2.41
N GLY A 44 -5.28 7.24 -2.24
CA GLY A 44 -6.37 7.98 -2.88
C GLY A 44 -6.75 7.55 -4.31
N ALA A 45 -6.06 6.59 -4.92
CA ALA A 45 -6.45 6.03 -6.21
C ALA A 45 -6.38 4.49 -6.23
N GLY A 46 -7.01 3.86 -7.22
CA GLY A 46 -7.07 2.40 -7.33
C GLY A 46 -8.15 1.92 -8.27
N LEU A 47 -8.86 0.86 -7.90
CA LEU A 47 -9.85 0.21 -8.74
C LEU A 47 -10.97 1.18 -9.18
N GLY A 48 -11.06 1.41 -10.49
CA GLY A 48 -12.03 2.29 -11.14
C GLY A 48 -11.52 3.70 -11.40
N SER A 49 -10.37 4.07 -10.84
CA SER A 49 -9.73 5.37 -11.09
C SER A 49 -9.36 5.52 -12.55
N THR A 50 -9.56 6.73 -13.08
CA THR A 50 -9.05 7.11 -14.40
C THR A 50 -7.58 7.50 -14.31
N ARG A 51 -6.90 7.57 -15.45
CA ARG A 51 -5.51 8.04 -15.52
C ARG A 51 -5.35 9.43 -14.90
N ARG A 52 -6.33 10.33 -15.08
CA ARG A 52 -6.32 11.66 -14.47
C ARG A 52 -6.37 11.59 -12.94
N GLN A 53 -7.25 10.76 -12.38
CA GLN A 53 -7.35 10.59 -10.92
C GLN A 53 -6.09 9.96 -10.33
N VAL A 54 -5.47 9.02 -11.05
CA VAL A 54 -4.16 8.48 -10.68
C VAL A 54 -3.10 9.57 -10.70
N ALA A 55 -3.14 10.47 -11.69
CA ALA A 55 -2.22 11.59 -11.74
C ALA A 55 -2.45 12.65 -10.64
N GLU A 56 -3.70 12.89 -10.25
CA GLU A 56 -4.04 13.75 -9.11
C GLU A 56 -3.50 13.16 -7.78
N ALA A 57 -3.52 11.84 -7.63
CA ALA A 57 -3.05 11.14 -6.42
C ALA A 57 -1.51 11.01 -6.35
N PHE A 58 -0.87 10.67 -7.47
CA PHE A 58 0.56 10.28 -7.50
C PHE A 58 1.45 11.28 -8.26
N GLY A 59 0.88 12.33 -8.83
CA GLY A 59 1.60 13.26 -9.70
C GLY A 59 1.73 12.74 -11.13
N ARG A 60 2.88 12.95 -11.76
CA ARG A 60 3.05 12.61 -13.18
C ARG A 60 2.94 11.09 -13.41
N VAL A 61 2.01 10.68 -14.27
CA VAL A 61 1.89 9.30 -14.76
C VAL A 61 2.56 9.19 -16.14
N PRO A 62 3.65 8.42 -16.30
CA PRO A 62 4.28 8.18 -17.59
C PRO A 62 3.32 7.59 -18.63
N ALA A 63 3.64 7.73 -19.92
CA ALA A 63 2.88 7.09 -20.99
C ALA A 63 2.76 5.57 -20.72
N PRO A 64 1.63 4.94 -21.05
CA PRO A 64 1.47 3.51 -20.81
C PRO A 64 2.54 2.71 -21.54
N ASP A 65 2.99 1.62 -20.92
CA ASP A 65 3.79 0.58 -21.56
C ASP A 65 3.11 -0.80 -21.37
N GLN A 66 3.79 -1.88 -21.74
CA GLN A 66 3.27 -3.24 -21.62
C GLN A 66 3.84 -4.01 -20.42
N VAL A 67 4.61 -3.37 -19.55
CA VAL A 67 5.26 -4.05 -18.42
C VAL A 67 4.42 -3.87 -17.16
N PHE A 68 3.77 -4.94 -16.71
CA PHE A 68 3.04 -4.91 -15.46
C PHE A 68 3.99 -5.04 -14.26
N ALA A 69 4.61 -3.92 -13.88
CA ALA A 69 5.40 -3.76 -12.67
C ALA A 69 5.55 -2.27 -12.33
N PRO A 70 5.84 -1.90 -11.06
CA PRO A 70 6.29 -0.55 -10.72
C PRO A 70 7.48 -0.09 -11.59
N LEU A 71 7.73 1.22 -11.62
CA LEU A 71 8.84 1.79 -12.38
C LEU A 71 10.17 1.24 -11.86
N GLY A 72 11.04 0.79 -12.78
CA GLY A 72 12.37 0.27 -12.45
C GLY A 72 12.38 -1.10 -11.76
N ARG A 73 11.25 -1.82 -11.75
CA ARG A 73 11.12 -3.15 -11.16
C ARG A 73 10.64 -4.18 -12.18
N GLU A 74 10.98 -5.43 -11.92
CA GLU A 74 10.45 -6.59 -12.64
C GLU A 74 9.31 -7.27 -11.86
N ALA A 75 8.33 -7.83 -12.58
CA ALA A 75 7.16 -8.46 -11.96
C ALA A 75 7.55 -9.62 -11.01
N VAL A 76 8.51 -10.45 -11.42
CA VAL A 76 9.03 -11.58 -10.62
C VAL A 76 9.83 -11.12 -9.40
N GLU A 77 10.54 -9.99 -9.51
CA GLU A 77 11.35 -9.41 -8.43
C GLU A 77 10.49 -8.93 -7.27
N VAL A 78 9.28 -8.44 -7.54
CA VAL A 78 8.36 -7.93 -6.51
C VAL A 78 7.19 -8.87 -6.26
N GLY A 79 7.19 -10.05 -6.88
CA GLY A 79 6.24 -11.14 -6.65
C GLY A 79 4.82 -10.85 -7.12
N LEU A 80 4.66 -10.14 -8.25
CA LEU A 80 3.34 -9.89 -8.83
C LEU A 80 2.70 -11.19 -9.36
N PRO A 81 1.36 -11.26 -9.42
CA PRO A 81 0.67 -12.42 -9.99
C PRO A 81 1.11 -12.63 -11.46
N PRO A 82 1.45 -13.87 -11.86
CA PRO A 82 1.84 -14.19 -13.22
C PRO A 82 0.58 -14.13 -14.10
N SER A 83 0.53 -13.17 -15.02
CA SER A 83 -0.54 -13.06 -16.03
C SER A 83 -1.95 -12.81 -15.45
N PRO A 84 -2.21 -11.65 -14.82
CA PRO A 84 -3.56 -11.30 -14.40
C PRO A 84 -4.49 -11.24 -15.61
N ARG A 85 -5.54 -12.07 -15.61
CA ARG A 85 -6.52 -12.08 -16.72
C ARG A 85 -7.41 -10.84 -16.62
N SER A 86 -7.53 -10.11 -17.72
CA SER A 86 -8.53 -9.06 -17.84
C SER A 86 -9.93 -9.64 -17.59
N PRO A 87 -10.82 -8.90 -16.90
CA PRO A 87 -12.22 -9.31 -16.81
C PRO A 87 -12.82 -9.49 -18.22
N PRO A 88 -13.77 -10.43 -18.42
CA PRO A 88 -14.36 -10.69 -19.73
C PRO A 88 -14.98 -9.44 -20.38
N GLY A 89 -14.86 -9.34 -21.71
CA GLY A 89 -15.49 -8.27 -22.50
C GLY A 89 -14.77 -6.91 -22.46
N ARG A 90 -13.45 -6.91 -22.20
CA ARG A 90 -12.64 -5.71 -22.00
C ARG A 90 -11.61 -5.51 -23.12
N ALA A 91 -11.37 -4.25 -23.47
CA ALA A 91 -10.58 -3.78 -24.60
C ALA A 91 -9.06 -3.80 -24.30
N PRO A 92 -8.18 -3.29 -25.20
CA PRO A 92 -6.73 -3.28 -24.98
C PRO A 92 -6.33 -2.63 -23.66
N THR A 93 -5.43 -3.32 -22.98
CA THR A 93 -4.96 -2.98 -21.65
C THR A 93 -3.93 -1.84 -21.67
N ALA A 94 -4.16 -0.79 -20.89
CA ALA A 94 -3.15 0.23 -20.59
C ALA A 94 -2.53 -0.05 -19.21
N ILE A 95 -1.21 0.01 -19.09
CA ILE A 95 -0.52 -0.14 -17.81
C ILE A 95 0.03 1.22 -17.38
N TRP A 96 -0.29 1.64 -16.16
CA TRP A 96 0.16 2.89 -15.57
C TRP A 96 1.16 2.57 -14.46
N ARG A 97 2.44 2.77 -14.75
CA ARG A 97 3.54 2.50 -13.83
C ARG A 97 3.87 3.73 -13.01
N LEU A 98 4.01 3.53 -11.71
CA LEU A 98 4.38 4.53 -10.71
C LEU A 98 5.62 4.02 -9.96
N PRO A 99 6.33 4.84 -9.16
CA PRO A 99 7.52 4.41 -8.43
C PRO A 99 7.29 3.16 -7.56
N ASP A 100 6.18 3.13 -6.82
CA ASP A 100 5.88 2.06 -5.86
C ASP A 100 4.53 1.37 -6.11
N ALA A 101 3.96 1.56 -7.30
CA ALA A 101 2.69 0.96 -7.68
C ALA A 101 2.60 0.77 -9.19
N ALA A 102 1.71 -0.12 -9.61
CA ALA A 102 1.32 -0.25 -11.00
C ALA A 102 -0.19 -0.50 -11.07
N LEU A 103 -0.85 0.14 -12.02
CA LEU A 103 -2.25 -0.10 -12.29
C LEU A 103 -2.41 -0.67 -13.69
N ILE A 104 -3.31 -1.64 -13.82
CA ILE A 104 -3.78 -2.11 -15.11
C ILE A 104 -5.16 -1.52 -15.35
N ALA A 105 -5.33 -0.90 -16.50
CA ALA A 105 -6.53 -0.20 -16.89
C ALA A 105 -7.08 -0.71 -18.22
N ASP A 106 -8.39 -0.58 -18.33
CA ASP A 106 -9.18 -0.89 -19.51
C ASP A 106 -10.36 0.09 -19.55
N ASP A 107 -10.78 0.48 -20.76
CA ASP A 107 -11.74 1.58 -20.99
C ASP A 107 -11.40 2.84 -20.17
N GLY A 108 -10.10 3.14 -20.07
CA GLY A 108 -9.58 4.29 -19.33
C GLY A 108 -9.71 4.20 -17.80
N ARG A 109 -10.03 3.03 -17.23
CA ARG A 109 -10.22 2.84 -15.78
C ARG A 109 -9.43 1.64 -15.26
N ALA A 110 -8.77 1.83 -14.12
CA ALA A 110 -8.03 0.75 -13.48
C ALA A 110 -8.95 -0.40 -13.03
N TRP A 111 -8.56 -1.63 -13.28
CA TRP A 111 -9.23 -2.84 -12.78
C TRP A 111 -8.32 -3.72 -11.93
N LEU A 112 -7.02 -3.41 -11.90
CA LEU A 112 -6.03 -4.00 -11.01
C LEU A 112 -5.07 -2.93 -10.51
N LEU A 113 -4.67 -3.05 -9.24
CA LEU A 113 -3.70 -2.22 -8.55
C LEU A 113 -2.69 -3.14 -7.86
N ALA A 114 -1.41 -2.97 -8.15
CA ALA A 114 -0.30 -3.56 -7.40
C ALA A 114 0.46 -2.47 -6.64
N VAL A 115 0.83 -2.76 -5.40
CA VAL A 115 1.56 -1.86 -4.50
C VAL A 115 2.80 -2.58 -3.98
N THR A 116 3.94 -1.91 -4.03
CA THR A 116 5.24 -2.39 -3.52
C THR A 116 5.89 -1.39 -2.56
N ALA A 117 5.18 -0.34 -2.17
CA ALA A 117 5.72 0.74 -1.36
C ALA A 117 6.17 0.25 0.02
N PRO A 118 7.41 0.58 0.45
CA PRO A 118 7.86 0.29 1.80
C PRO A 118 6.90 0.84 2.86
N GLY A 119 6.52 0.01 3.82
CA GLY A 119 5.59 0.36 4.88
C GLY A 119 4.11 0.35 4.48
N ALA A 120 3.76 0.09 3.21
CA ALA A 120 2.37 -0.11 2.83
C ALA A 120 1.78 -1.33 3.54
N ARG A 121 0.55 -1.18 4.04
CA ARG A 121 -0.12 -2.20 4.85
C ARG A 121 -1.62 -2.18 4.68
N THR A 122 -2.24 -3.31 4.95
CA THR A 122 -3.70 -3.48 5.00
C THR A 122 -4.24 -3.05 6.36
N ARG A 123 -5.58 -2.93 6.48
CA ARG A 123 -6.24 -2.66 7.78
C ARG A 123 -5.95 -3.73 8.83
N ALA A 124 -5.75 -4.99 8.40
CA ALA A 124 -5.43 -6.10 9.30
C ALA A 124 -3.95 -6.14 9.71
N GLY A 125 -3.14 -5.14 9.35
CA GLY A 125 -1.73 -5.03 9.76
C GLY A 125 -0.73 -5.75 8.87
N VAL A 126 -1.18 -6.63 7.96
CA VAL A 126 -0.31 -7.27 6.95
C VAL A 126 0.21 -6.22 5.97
N GLY A 127 1.52 -6.16 5.76
CA GLY A 127 2.16 -5.19 4.88
C GLY A 127 3.34 -5.75 4.09
N ILE A 128 3.98 -4.87 3.33
CA ILE A 128 5.26 -5.18 2.69
C ILE A 128 6.28 -5.51 3.79
N GLY A 129 6.91 -6.68 3.69
CA GLY A 129 7.82 -7.24 4.70
C GLY A 129 7.19 -8.30 5.63
N SER A 130 5.86 -8.42 5.69
CA SER A 130 5.21 -9.46 6.51
C SER A 130 5.50 -10.87 5.98
N SER A 131 5.48 -11.89 6.84
CA SER A 131 5.57 -13.28 6.38
C SER A 131 4.23 -13.75 5.78
N LEU A 132 4.24 -14.80 4.95
CA LEU A 132 2.98 -15.42 4.51
C LEU A 132 2.23 -16.14 5.65
N GLU A 133 2.91 -16.45 6.76
CA GLU A 133 2.23 -16.95 7.96
C GLU A 133 1.38 -15.85 8.60
N ASP A 134 1.91 -14.62 8.68
CA ASP A 134 1.14 -13.45 9.16
C ASP A 134 -0.08 -13.20 8.27
N VAL A 135 0.07 -13.36 6.95
CA VAL A 135 -1.04 -13.27 5.99
C VAL A 135 -2.13 -14.29 6.32
N ARG A 136 -1.75 -15.57 6.48
CA ARG A 136 -2.71 -16.66 6.81
C ARG A 136 -3.42 -16.43 8.14
N ARG A 137 -2.71 -15.86 9.12
CA ARG A 137 -3.25 -15.55 10.44
C ARG A 137 -4.26 -14.39 10.39
N ALA A 138 -3.93 -13.33 9.67
CA ALA A 138 -4.78 -12.16 9.51
C ALA A 138 -6.00 -12.40 8.61
N TYR A 139 -5.87 -13.32 7.65
CA TYR A 139 -6.91 -13.67 6.69
C TYR A 139 -7.13 -15.19 6.63
N PRO A 140 -7.88 -15.76 7.59
CA PRO A 140 -8.23 -17.17 7.58
C PRO A 140 -8.98 -17.53 6.29
N GLY A 141 -8.55 -18.59 5.61
CA GLY A 141 -9.19 -19.07 4.36
C GLY A 141 -8.56 -18.56 3.06
N MET A 142 -7.42 -17.87 3.12
CA MET A 142 -6.63 -17.63 1.91
C MET A 142 -6.03 -18.91 1.35
N ARG A 143 -6.04 -19.02 0.01
CA ARG A 143 -5.28 -20.06 -0.70
C ARG A 143 -3.85 -19.57 -0.84
N CYS A 144 -2.89 -20.39 -0.42
CA CYS A 144 -1.47 -20.09 -0.57
C CYS A 144 -0.78 -21.20 -1.36
N GLY A 145 0.32 -20.85 -2.01
CA GLY A 145 1.12 -21.79 -2.81
C GLY A 145 2.31 -21.09 -3.41
N THR A 146 2.94 -21.73 -4.39
CA THR A 146 4.08 -21.18 -5.13
C THR A 146 3.71 -21.15 -6.61
N THR A 147 3.91 -20.01 -7.28
CA THR A 147 3.72 -19.95 -8.74
C THR A 147 4.76 -20.80 -9.43
N ASN A 148 4.46 -21.27 -10.64
CA ASN A 148 5.41 -22.02 -11.47
C ASN A 148 5.99 -23.28 -10.77
N GLU A 149 5.33 -23.77 -9.71
CA GLU A 149 5.73 -24.97 -8.99
C GLU A 149 5.75 -26.17 -9.94
N GLY A 150 6.86 -26.91 -9.94
CA GLY A 150 7.07 -28.04 -10.86
C GLY A 150 7.44 -27.64 -12.30
N THR A 151 7.82 -26.40 -12.54
CA THR A 151 8.31 -25.93 -13.85
C THR A 151 9.76 -25.43 -13.77
N GLU A 152 10.37 -25.15 -14.91
CA GLU A 152 11.72 -24.56 -15.03
C GLU A 152 11.79 -23.05 -14.71
N TYR A 153 10.63 -22.39 -14.57
CA TYR A 153 10.55 -20.96 -14.31
C TYR A 153 10.64 -20.64 -12.82
N ALA A 154 11.17 -19.46 -12.49
CA ALA A 154 11.24 -18.98 -11.12
C ALA A 154 9.83 -18.89 -10.49
N GLY A 155 9.67 -19.53 -9.34
CA GLY A 155 8.44 -19.47 -8.55
C GLY A 155 8.40 -18.29 -7.60
N THR A 156 7.21 -17.92 -7.18
CA THR A 156 6.95 -16.91 -6.15
C THR A 156 5.91 -17.47 -5.19
N ASP A 157 6.26 -17.54 -3.91
CA ASP A 157 5.29 -17.88 -2.87
C ASP A 157 4.22 -16.80 -2.77
N TYR A 158 2.97 -17.20 -2.54
CA TYR A 158 1.88 -16.25 -2.46
C TYR A 158 0.76 -16.73 -1.53
N CYS A 159 -0.12 -15.79 -1.18
CA CYS A 159 -1.46 -16.06 -0.66
C CYS A 159 -2.49 -15.18 -1.39
N THR A 160 -3.66 -15.72 -1.69
CA THR A 160 -4.72 -15.02 -2.43
C THR A 160 -6.12 -15.45 -1.99
N ALA A 161 -7.07 -14.53 -2.07
CA ALA A 161 -8.48 -14.79 -1.84
C ALA A 161 -9.37 -13.70 -2.46
N ARG A 162 -10.66 -13.97 -2.49
CA ARG A 162 -11.68 -12.93 -2.62
C ARG A 162 -11.86 -12.24 -1.26
N VAL A 163 -11.65 -10.92 -1.22
CA VAL A 163 -11.72 -10.11 0.01
C VAL A 163 -12.98 -9.29 0.13
N ALA A 164 -13.65 -9.01 -0.99
CA ALA A 164 -14.95 -8.35 -1.01
C ALA A 164 -15.72 -8.73 -2.29
N ARG A 165 -16.96 -8.26 -2.45
CA ARG A 165 -17.77 -8.53 -3.64
C ARG A 165 -17.06 -8.01 -4.90
N GLY A 166 -16.58 -8.91 -5.76
CA GLY A 166 -15.85 -8.55 -6.97
C GLY A 166 -14.47 -7.96 -6.70
N ARG A 167 -13.84 -8.25 -5.55
CA ARG A 167 -12.44 -7.90 -5.27
C ARG A 167 -11.66 -9.11 -4.82
N HIS A 168 -10.50 -9.31 -5.42
CA HIS A 168 -9.52 -10.31 -5.07
C HIS A 168 -8.24 -9.64 -4.61
N VAL A 169 -7.52 -10.28 -3.70
CA VAL A 169 -6.21 -9.85 -3.23
C VAL A 169 -5.17 -10.92 -3.51
N TRP A 170 -3.92 -10.49 -3.70
CA TRP A 170 -2.73 -11.31 -3.77
C TRP A 170 -1.64 -10.69 -2.91
N PHE A 171 -1.04 -11.49 -2.04
CA PHE A 171 0.17 -11.18 -1.30
C PHE A 171 1.30 -12.02 -1.90
N GLY A 172 2.29 -11.37 -2.52
CA GLY A 172 3.34 -12.06 -3.26
C GLY A 172 4.71 -11.92 -2.63
N GLY A 173 5.42 -13.04 -2.53
CA GLY A 173 6.71 -13.18 -1.84
C GLY A 173 6.58 -13.62 -0.38
N SER A 174 7.65 -14.22 0.13
CA SER A 174 7.86 -14.48 1.56
C SER A 174 9.29 -14.04 1.93
N PRO A 175 9.49 -12.85 2.52
CA PRO A 175 8.46 -11.90 2.98
C PRO A 175 7.65 -11.27 1.82
N VAL A 176 6.47 -10.75 2.13
CA VAL A 176 5.57 -10.09 1.19
C VAL A 176 6.29 -8.90 0.55
N ARG A 177 6.44 -8.93 -0.78
CA ARG A 177 7.06 -7.89 -1.62
C ARG A 177 6.03 -7.07 -2.38
N SER A 178 4.82 -7.60 -2.57
CA SER A 178 3.71 -6.87 -3.18
C SER A 178 2.36 -7.22 -2.59
N ILE A 179 1.45 -6.24 -2.64
CA ILE A 179 0.03 -6.42 -2.38
C ILE A 179 -0.71 -6.00 -3.64
N THR A 180 -1.44 -6.93 -4.26
CA THR A 180 -2.22 -6.67 -5.47
C THR A 180 -3.71 -6.83 -5.19
N VAL A 181 -4.52 -5.86 -5.60
CA VAL A 181 -5.99 -5.91 -5.53
C VAL A 181 -6.57 -5.84 -6.94
N SER A 182 -7.52 -6.71 -7.26
CA SER A 182 -8.07 -6.84 -8.61
C SER A 182 -9.58 -7.09 -8.62
N ARG A 183 -10.24 -6.69 -9.72
CA ARG A 183 -11.64 -7.03 -10.02
C ARG A 183 -11.81 -8.44 -10.58
N ALA A 184 -10.76 -9.05 -11.09
CA ALA A 184 -10.72 -10.43 -11.58
C ALA A 184 -9.95 -11.34 -10.61
N ALA A 185 -10.16 -12.65 -10.72
CA ALA A 185 -9.32 -13.62 -10.03
C ALA A 185 -7.87 -13.50 -10.50
N LEU A 186 -6.92 -13.75 -9.58
CA LEU A 186 -5.48 -13.60 -9.82
C LEU A 186 -4.77 -14.95 -10.06
N LEU A 187 -5.57 -16.00 -10.27
CA LEU A 187 -5.21 -17.38 -10.61
C LEU A 187 -6.29 -17.96 -11.52
#